data_AF-A0A9R1PUL3-F1
#
_entry.id   AF-A0A9R1PUL3-F1
#
_cell.length_a   1.000
_cell.length_b   1.000
_cell.length_c   1.000
_cell.angle_alpha   90.00
_cell.angle_beta   90.00
_cell.angle_gamma   90.00
#
_symmetry.space_group_name_H-M   'P 1'
#
loop_
_entity.id
_entity.type
_entity.pdbx_description
1 polymer ?
#
loop_
_entity_poly.entity_id
_entity_poly.type
_entity_poly.pdbx_seq_one_letter_code
_entity_poly.pdbx_strand_id
1 'polypeptide(L)'
;MEALWKQASRLKEQVARQGVFKQFGAGGYGNSDNAFTDESEVKLHQRLEKLYLSTFQRDVVRGVEGYIVTGSKQGNKLSDDSQKYGIENTCTSGNTLSRAATYYGKARSLIEKERGNMLKAFGTQGRASTGNGNGCPSRGC
;
A
#
# COMPACT_ATOMS: atom_id res chain seq x y z
N MET A 1 -12.44 44.83 2.05
CA MET A 1 -11.38 44.05 1.38
C MET A 1 -10.00 44.74 1.38
N GLU A 2 -9.89 46.06 1.50
CA GLU A 2 -8.59 46.76 1.44
C GLU A 2 -7.68 46.58 2.67
N ALA A 3 -8.26 46.30 3.84
CA ALA A 3 -7.49 46.10 5.07
C ALA A 3 -6.57 44.87 5.00
N LEU A 4 -7.04 43.80 4.33
CA LEU A 4 -6.27 42.58 4.10
C LEU A 4 -5.06 42.82 3.20
N TRP A 5 -5.22 43.64 2.15
CA TRP A 5 -4.14 44.01 1.24
C TRP A 5 -3.07 44.86 1.92
N LYS A 6 -3.47 45.81 2.78
CA LYS A 6 -2.52 46.60 3.59
C LYS A 6 -1.75 45.73 4.58
N GLN A 7 -2.39 44.74 5.18
CA GLN A 7 -1.70 43.79 6.06
C GLN A 7 -0.69 42.92 5.30
N ALA A 8 -1.07 42.41 4.12
CA ALA A 8 -0.18 41.61 3.27
C ALA A 8 1.05 42.41 2.81
N SER A 9 0.87 43.68 2.43
CA SER A 9 1.99 44.55 2.04
C SER A 9 2.94 44.84 3.19
N ARG A 10 2.42 45.06 4.41
CA ARG A 10 3.24 45.25 5.62
C ARG A 10 4.03 43.99 5.99
N LEU A 11 3.42 42.82 5.88
CA LEU A 11 4.09 41.54 6.11
C LEU A 11 5.22 41.32 5.09
N LYS A 12 4.96 41.59 3.80
CA LYS A 12 5.97 41.51 2.73
C LYS A 12 7.16 42.43 3.01
N GLU A 13 6.91 43.65 3.47
CA GLU A 13 7.98 44.59 3.80
C GLU A 13 8.77 44.19 5.07
N GLN A 14 8.09 43.64 6.08
CA GLN A 14 8.76 43.07 7.25
C GLN A 14 9.64 41.86 6.90
N VAL A 15 9.17 40.98 6.01
CA VAL A 15 9.92 39.81 5.52
C VAL A 15 11.14 40.26 4.69
N ALA A 16 11.00 41.30 3.86
CA ALA A 16 12.11 41.86 3.10
C ALA A 16 13.17 42.50 4.01
N ARG A 17 12.75 43.18 5.09
CA ARG A 17 13.65 43.82 6.07
C ARG A 17 14.30 42.84 7.03
N GLN A 18 13.66 41.71 7.36
CA GLN A 18 14.21 40.68 8.25
C GLN A 18 15.33 39.84 7.62
N GLY A 19 15.73 40.11 6.36
CA GLY A 19 16.96 39.54 5.82
C GLY A 19 16.94 38.02 5.66
N VAL A 20 15.77 37.37 5.73
CA VAL A 20 15.64 35.93 5.42
C VAL A 20 16.03 35.66 3.95
N PHE A 21 15.90 36.69 3.10
CA PHE A 21 16.41 36.65 1.73
C PHE A 21 17.93 36.84 1.61
N LYS A 22 18.65 37.28 2.66
CA LYS A 22 20.12 37.35 2.63
C LYS A 22 20.76 35.96 2.74
N GLN A 23 20.08 34.98 3.33
CA GLN A 23 20.61 33.61 3.36
C GLN A 23 20.46 32.90 2.00
N PHE A 24 19.51 33.34 1.16
CA PHE A 24 19.35 32.83 -0.22
C PHE A 24 19.89 33.77 -1.31
N GLY A 25 20.22 35.02 -0.99
CA GLY A 25 20.61 36.06 -1.96
C GLY A 25 22.02 36.63 -1.79
N ALA A 26 22.82 36.16 -0.84
CA ALA A 26 24.21 36.59 -0.63
C ALA A 26 25.25 35.67 -1.31
N GLY A 27 24.85 34.88 -2.30
CA GLY A 27 25.76 34.17 -3.19
C GLY A 27 25.90 34.95 -4.49
N GLY A 28 26.91 35.82 -4.54
CA GLY A 28 27.24 36.61 -5.72
C GLY A 28 27.32 35.74 -6.98
N TYR A 29 26.52 36.11 -7.96
CA TYR A 29 26.61 35.64 -9.33
C TYR A 29 27.99 36.03 -9.87
N GLY A 30 28.92 35.09 -9.87
CA GLY A 30 30.27 35.28 -10.39
C GLY A 30 31.32 34.77 -9.42
N ASN A 31 31.62 33.48 -9.51
CA ASN A 31 32.98 32.91 -9.54
C ASN A 31 32.86 31.39 -9.37
N SER A 32 33.44 30.68 -10.34
CA SER A 32 33.78 29.25 -10.36
C SER A 32 33.73 28.53 -9.01
N ASP A 33 32.80 27.56 -8.86
CA ASP A 33 33.07 26.22 -8.33
C ASP A 33 31.78 25.38 -8.34
N ASN A 34 31.45 24.87 -9.53
CA ASN A 34 30.38 23.92 -9.81
C ASN A 34 30.68 22.49 -9.27
N ALA A 35 31.34 22.36 -8.13
CA ALA A 35 31.88 21.07 -7.69
C ALA A 35 31.25 20.48 -6.41
N PHE A 36 30.40 21.22 -5.67
CA PHE A 36 29.88 20.78 -4.37
C PHE A 36 28.36 20.60 -4.26
N THR A 37 27.61 20.92 -5.33
CA THR A 37 26.14 20.86 -5.32
C THR A 37 25.56 19.49 -5.70
N ASP A 38 26.36 18.59 -6.27
CA ASP A 38 25.83 17.36 -6.86
C ASP A 38 25.67 16.21 -5.85
N GLU A 39 26.68 15.94 -5.03
CA GLU A 39 26.71 14.68 -4.26
C GLU A 39 25.78 14.68 -3.03
N SER A 40 25.62 15.82 -2.36
CA SER A 40 24.75 15.93 -1.18
C SER A 40 23.27 15.98 -1.55
N GLU A 41 22.94 16.62 -2.67
CA GLU A 41 21.59 16.69 -3.23
C GLU A 41 21.15 15.33 -3.80
N VAL A 42 22.05 14.61 -4.48
CA VAL A 42 21.81 13.24 -4.96
C VAL A 42 21.58 12.26 -3.80
N LYS A 43 22.36 12.35 -2.71
CA LYS A 43 22.16 11.51 -1.51
C LYS A 43 20.81 11.77 -0.84
N LEU A 44 20.37 13.03 -0.82
CA LEU A 44 19.06 13.41 -0.29
C LEU A 44 17.92 12.87 -1.16
N HIS A 45 18.04 12.97 -2.49
CA HIS A 45 17.10 12.39 -3.43
C HIS A 45 16.96 10.86 -3.26
N GLN A 46 18.07 10.13 -3.19
CA GLN A 46 18.04 8.68 -2.96
C GLN A 46 17.41 8.31 -1.61
N ARG A 47 17.62 9.13 -0.57
CA ARG A 47 17.02 8.89 0.74
C ARG A 47 15.52 9.15 0.73
N LEU A 48 15.06 10.16 -0.01
CA LEU A 48 13.64 10.45 -0.24
C LEU A 48 12.94 9.33 -1.02
N GLU A 49 13.55 8.83 -2.10
CA GLU A 49 13.02 7.68 -2.85
C GLU A 49 12.87 6.43 -1.97
N LYS A 50 13.92 6.10 -1.20
CA LYS A 50 13.87 4.96 -0.26
C LYS A 50 12.80 5.15 0.79
N LEU A 51 12.63 6.37 1.30
CA LEU A 51 11.59 6.68 2.28
C LEU A 51 10.19 6.51 1.66
N TYR A 52 9.95 7.10 0.49
CA TYR A 52 8.69 6.99 -0.26
C TYR A 52 8.32 5.53 -0.56
N LEU A 53 9.29 4.75 -1.05
CA LEU A 53 9.09 3.31 -1.26
C LEU A 53 8.79 2.58 0.06
N SER A 54 9.49 2.91 1.16
CA SER A 54 9.33 2.21 2.44
C SER A 54 8.02 2.52 3.19
N THR A 55 7.48 3.73 3.04
CA THR A 55 6.26 4.17 3.74
C THR A 55 5.02 3.88 2.90
N PHE A 56 5.06 4.19 1.60
CA PHE A 56 3.91 4.01 0.73
C PHE A 56 3.62 2.54 0.48
N GLN A 57 4.65 1.72 0.23
CA GLN A 57 4.43 0.29 0.03
C GLN A 57 3.91 -0.39 1.29
N ARG A 58 4.41 -0.04 2.49
CA ARG A 58 4.01 -0.74 3.72
C ARG A 58 2.55 -0.48 4.08
N ASP A 59 2.09 0.77 3.99
CA ASP A 59 0.72 1.10 4.37
C ASP A 59 -0.28 0.67 3.30
N VAL A 60 0.08 0.73 2.02
CA VAL A 60 -0.74 0.18 0.92
C VAL A 60 -0.83 -1.34 1.04
N VAL A 61 0.27 -2.05 1.28
CA VAL A 61 0.26 -3.50 1.49
C VAL A 61 -0.61 -3.87 2.68
N ARG A 62 -0.45 -3.19 3.82
CA ARG A 62 -1.28 -3.42 5.01
C ARG A 62 -2.76 -3.14 4.74
N GLY A 63 -3.07 -2.08 3.99
CA GLY A 63 -4.45 -1.73 3.60
C GLY A 63 -5.09 -2.80 2.70
N VAL A 64 -4.36 -3.26 1.69
CA VAL A 64 -4.82 -4.31 0.76
C VAL A 64 -4.99 -5.64 1.47
N GLU A 65 -4.04 -6.04 2.33
CA GLU A 65 -4.15 -7.23 3.17
C GLU A 65 -5.36 -7.16 4.11
N GLY A 66 -5.56 -6.02 4.77
CA GLY A 66 -6.72 -5.77 5.63
C GLY A 66 -8.05 -5.86 4.86
N TYR A 67 -8.11 -5.29 3.66
CA TYR A 67 -9.28 -5.38 2.77
C TYR A 67 -9.55 -6.83 2.34
N ILE A 68 -8.52 -7.56 1.95
CA ILE A 68 -8.57 -8.98 1.58
C ILE A 68 -9.15 -9.82 2.73
N VAL A 69 -8.65 -9.63 3.96
CA VAL A 69 -9.09 -10.37 5.14
C VAL A 69 -10.54 -10.03 5.48
N THR A 70 -10.90 -8.75 5.47
CA THR A 70 -12.24 -8.28 5.83
C THR A 70 -13.28 -8.71 4.79
N GLY A 71 -12.97 -8.56 3.50
CA GLY A 71 -13.83 -8.99 2.41
C GLY A 71 -14.02 -10.52 2.36
N SER A 72 -12.98 -11.30 2.69
CA SER A 72 -13.11 -12.76 2.82
C SER A 72 -14.04 -13.15 3.97
N LYS A 73 -13.89 -12.53 5.15
CA LYS A 73 -14.77 -12.78 6.31
C LYS A 73 -16.24 -12.50 6.00
N GLN A 74 -16.54 -11.34 5.42
CA GLN A 74 -17.91 -10.97 5.06
C GLN A 74 -18.47 -11.84 3.93
N GLY A 75 -17.65 -12.18 2.94
CA GLY A 75 -18.02 -13.05 1.83
C GLY A 75 -18.34 -14.49 2.28
N ASN A 76 -17.59 -15.05 3.24
CA ASN A 76 -17.85 -16.38 3.77
C ASN A 76 -19.19 -16.44 4.51
N LYS A 77 -19.46 -15.44 5.36
CA LYS A 77 -20.74 -15.36 6.06
C LYS A 77 -21.93 -15.31 5.09
N LEU A 78 -21.85 -14.48 4.05
CA LEU A 78 -22.90 -14.40 3.02
C LEU A 78 -23.09 -15.72 2.26
N SER A 79 -21.99 -16.41 1.95
CA SER A 79 -22.00 -17.73 1.33
C SER A 79 -22.71 -18.77 2.20
N ASP A 80 -22.43 -18.78 3.49
CA ASP A 80 -23.05 -19.70 4.44
C ASP A 80 -24.54 -19.40 4.60
N ASP A 81 -24.89 -18.12 4.74
CA ASP A 81 -26.29 -17.65 4.87
C ASP A 81 -27.10 -17.98 3.61
N SER A 82 -26.55 -17.78 2.41
CA SER A 82 -27.20 -18.11 1.14
C SER A 82 -27.34 -19.62 0.92
N GLN A 83 -26.34 -20.42 1.29
CA GLN A 83 -26.44 -21.87 1.24
C GLN A 83 -27.53 -22.38 2.20
N LYS A 84 -27.56 -21.87 3.43
CA LYS A 84 -28.59 -22.19 4.42
C LYS A 84 -29.99 -21.84 3.92
N TYR A 85 -30.16 -20.62 3.40
CA TYR A 85 -31.42 -20.18 2.78
C TYR A 85 -31.88 -21.13 1.68
N GLY A 86 -30.96 -21.56 0.81
CA GLY A 86 -31.28 -22.49 -0.28
C GLY A 86 -31.71 -23.88 0.19
N ILE A 87 -31.13 -24.39 1.28
CA ILE A 87 -31.49 -25.69 1.87
C ILE A 87 -32.86 -25.62 2.55
N GLU A 88 -33.09 -24.57 3.36
CA GLU A 88 -34.28 -24.45 4.22
C GLU A 88 -35.55 -24.05 3.45
N ASN A 89 -35.43 -23.33 2.33
CA ASN A 89 -36.59 -22.78 1.58
C ASN A 89 -36.94 -23.58 0.31
N THR A 90 -36.71 -24.90 0.32
CA THR A 90 -36.92 -25.76 -0.86
C THR A 90 -38.40 -25.95 -1.23
N CYS A 91 -39.34 -25.64 -0.33
CA CYS A 91 -40.78 -25.95 -0.48
C CYS A 91 -41.66 -24.78 -1.01
N THR A 92 -41.10 -23.60 -1.30
CA THR A 92 -41.87 -22.48 -1.87
C THR A 92 -41.95 -22.60 -3.40
N SER A 93 -43.04 -22.14 -4.03
CA SER A 93 -43.36 -22.30 -5.47
C SER A 93 -42.41 -21.61 -6.47
N GLY A 94 -41.19 -21.25 -6.05
CA GLY A 94 -40.13 -20.67 -6.87
C GLY A 94 -38.76 -21.21 -6.44
N ASN A 95 -38.47 -22.47 -6.76
CA ASN A 95 -37.21 -23.15 -6.45
C ASN A 95 -35.97 -22.59 -7.19
N THR A 96 -36.16 -21.63 -8.09
CA THR A 96 -35.09 -20.92 -8.79
C THR A 96 -34.19 -20.17 -7.81
N LEU A 97 -34.76 -19.46 -6.84
CA LEU A 97 -34.00 -18.65 -5.89
C LEU A 97 -33.23 -19.52 -4.90
N SER A 98 -33.85 -20.57 -4.38
CA SER A 98 -33.20 -21.51 -3.45
C SER A 98 -32.04 -22.25 -4.13
N ARG A 99 -32.23 -22.73 -5.36
CA ARG A 99 -31.14 -23.32 -6.17
C ARG A 99 -30.03 -22.30 -6.44
N ALA A 100 -30.37 -21.08 -6.87
CA ALA A 100 -29.38 -20.04 -7.14
C ALA A 100 -28.54 -19.72 -5.89
N ALA A 101 -29.19 -19.61 -4.73
CA ALA A 101 -28.50 -19.37 -3.45
C ALA A 101 -27.56 -20.53 -3.06
N THR A 102 -27.99 -21.78 -3.25
CA THR A 102 -27.13 -22.96 -3.04
C THR A 102 -25.94 -23.01 -4.01
N TYR A 103 -26.16 -22.69 -5.30
CA TYR A 103 -25.06 -22.66 -6.29
C TYR A 103 -24.07 -21.54 -5.98
N TYR A 104 -24.56 -20.36 -5.58
CA TYR A 104 -23.70 -19.25 -5.17
C TYR A 104 -22.80 -19.65 -3.99
N GLY A 105 -23.38 -20.21 -2.91
CA GLY A 105 -22.59 -20.62 -1.74
C GLY A 105 -21.52 -21.67 -2.09
N LYS A 106 -21.88 -22.68 -2.89
CA LYS A 106 -20.93 -23.70 -3.37
C LYS A 106 -19.81 -23.11 -4.23
N ALA A 107 -20.16 -22.24 -5.18
CA ALA A 107 -19.18 -21.60 -6.05
C ALA A 107 -18.22 -20.72 -5.24
N ARG A 108 -18.72 -19.94 -4.28
CA ARG A 108 -17.91 -19.09 -3.40
C ARG A 108 -16.94 -19.92 -2.56
N SER A 109 -17.41 -21.05 -2.00
CA SER A 109 -16.57 -21.98 -1.22
C SER A 109 -15.40 -22.53 -2.06
N LEU A 110 -15.66 -22.93 -3.31
CA LEU A 110 -14.61 -23.41 -4.22
C LEU A 110 -13.61 -22.31 -4.59
N ILE A 111 -14.08 -21.08 -4.83
CA ILE A 111 -13.21 -19.93 -5.14
C ILE A 111 -12.28 -19.63 -3.96
N GLU A 112 -12.78 -19.60 -2.72
CA GLU A 112 -11.92 -19.35 -1.56
C GLU A 112 -10.94 -20.51 -1.29
N LYS A 113 -11.32 -21.76 -1.59
CA LYS A 113 -10.40 -22.91 -1.53
C LYS A 113 -9.23 -22.73 -2.50
N GLU A 114 -9.50 -22.44 -3.77
CA GLU A 114 -8.43 -22.25 -4.77
C GLU A 114 -7.59 -21.00 -4.49
N ARG A 115 -8.21 -19.94 -3.98
CA ARG A 115 -7.50 -18.75 -3.50
C ARG A 115 -6.54 -19.10 -2.35
N GLY A 116 -6.98 -19.92 -1.40
CA GLY A 116 -6.13 -20.42 -0.32
C GLY A 116 -4.96 -21.26 -0.83
N ASN A 117 -5.18 -22.11 -1.85
CA ASN A 117 -4.13 -22.90 -2.50
C ASN A 117 -3.10 -22.00 -3.19
N MET A 118 -3.56 -20.98 -3.93
CA MET A 118 -2.70 -20.02 -4.61
C MET A 118 -1.84 -19.20 -3.64
N LEU A 119 -2.44 -18.71 -2.54
CA LEU A 119 -1.70 -18.00 -1.49
C LEU A 119 -0.63 -18.88 -0.85
N LYS A 120 -0.92 -20.16 -0.61
CA LYS A 120 0.08 -21.13 -0.12
C LYS A 120 1.22 -21.31 -1.12
N ALA A 121 0.92 -21.45 -2.42
CA ALA A 121 1.93 -21.62 -3.46
C ALA A 121 2.86 -20.40 -3.62
N PHE A 122 2.32 -19.18 -3.51
CA PHE A 122 3.15 -17.96 -3.52
C PHE A 122 3.93 -17.76 -2.21
N GLY A 123 3.35 -18.14 -1.07
CA GLY A 123 4.02 -18.12 0.23
C GLY A 123 5.21 -19.10 0.32
N THR A 124 5.14 -20.25 -0.35
CA THR A 124 6.26 -21.20 -0.43
C THR A 124 7.36 -20.73 -1.40
N GLN A 125 7.01 -20.03 -2.48
CA GLN A 125 7.98 -19.51 -3.44
C GLN A 125 8.80 -18.33 -2.90
N GLY A 126 8.20 -17.47 -2.06
CA GLY A 126 8.92 -16.36 -1.40
C GLY A 126 9.98 -16.80 -0.38
N ARG A 127 9.91 -18.03 0.13
CA ARG A 127 10.87 -18.60 1.08
C ARG A 127 11.99 -19.41 0.42
N ALA A 128 11.82 -19.81 -0.85
CA ALA A 128 12.79 -20.59 -1.60
C ALA A 128 13.87 -19.74 -2.28
N SER A 129 13.63 -18.44 -2.50
CA SER A 129 14.55 -17.55 -3.23
C SER A 129 15.51 -16.72 -2.36
N THR A 130 15.50 -16.91 -1.02
CA THR A 130 16.48 -16.32 -0.08
C THR A 130 17.38 -17.38 0.54
N GLY A 131 17.79 -18.38 -0.23
CA GLY A 131 18.83 -19.34 0.13
C GLY A 131 20.07 -19.15 -0.73
N ASN A 132 20.88 -18.13 -0.45
CA ASN A 132 22.25 -18.07 -0.96
C ASN A 132 23.22 -18.59 0.11
N GLY A 133 24.01 -19.60 -0.26
CA GLY A 133 25.38 -19.78 0.25
C GLY A 133 25.56 -20.62 1.51
N ASN A 134 26.16 -21.79 1.29
CA ASN A 134 27.06 -22.53 2.19
C ASN A 134 26.45 -23.34 3.34
N GLY A 135 26.53 -24.67 3.19
CA GLY A 135 26.36 -25.59 4.32
C GLY A 135 26.03 -27.00 3.86
N CYS A 136 26.97 -27.66 3.18
CA CYS A 136 26.99 -29.11 3.15
C CYS A 136 27.56 -29.60 4.49
N PRO A 137 26.89 -30.49 5.24
CA PRO A 137 27.61 -31.44 6.06
C PRO A 137 27.31 -32.84 5.53
N SER A 138 28.31 -33.39 4.86
CA SER A 138 28.55 -34.83 4.86
C SER A 138 28.63 -35.36 6.30
N ARG A 139 28.11 -36.58 6.51
CA ARG A 139 28.18 -37.50 7.68
C ARG A 139 26.75 -37.79 8.16
N GLY A 140 26.25 -39.02 8.21
CA GLY A 140 26.87 -40.33 8.11
C GLY A 140 26.03 -41.29 8.98
N CYS A 141 25.77 -42.49 8.45
CA CYS A 141 24.92 -43.57 8.99
C CYS A 141 23.40 -43.34 8.90
#